data_AF-A0AAE9A1V8-F1
#
_entry.id   AF-A0AAE9A1V8-F1
#
_cell.length_a   1.000
_cell.length_b   1.000
_cell.length_c   1.000
_cell.angle_alpha   90.00
_cell.angle_beta   90.00
_cell.angle_gamma   90.00
#
_symmetry.space_group_name_H-M   'P 1'
#
loop_
_entity.id
_entity.type
_entity.pdbx_description
1 polymer ?
#
loop_
_entity_poly.entity_id
_entity_poly.type
_entity_poly.pdbx_seq_one_letter_code
_entity_poly.pdbx_strand_id
1 'polypeptide(L)'
;MLSAKVVFYLSICYSLPSIILYCLTMTVIFKYGSTFNSSFFVLYLYDSLMNLFTYTVGFYMMRLNSVTCENCGTAFLYKNAADYFPMNFLTAMSYHMAYVQYSTTALISFNRMTVLWNYKFFEPLWKRFTWLIGFIVFAVPFMDTHRCFYYKTVIQYKNETESYALVTPMPISDNFEYLIPAMVIITLMSVGVNVHSFVTLRQLKSQKRNHVETNFIFITVITCFVQFLGCFLSVIRVMWANNPISGFLASILPFVSDSLTLVQPWLLCAFSTLMRKKMKEMMGIPSTKNGSVVIVRSVTN
;
A
#
# COMPACT_ATOMS: atom_id res chain seq x y z
N MET A 1 25.81 -6.90 -7.22
CA MET A 1 24.78 -6.30 -6.34
C MET A 1 24.92 -4.79 -6.39
N LEU A 2 23.82 -4.02 -6.44
CA LEU A 2 23.91 -2.56 -6.33
C LEU A 2 24.44 -2.18 -4.94
N SER A 3 25.28 -1.15 -4.86
CA SER A 3 25.74 -0.62 -3.57
C SER A 3 24.56 -0.12 -2.74
N ALA A 4 24.61 -0.31 -1.41
CA ALA A 4 23.57 0.15 -0.48
C ALA A 4 23.24 1.64 -0.66
N LYS A 5 24.26 2.47 -0.93
CA LYS A 5 24.08 3.90 -1.23
C LYS A 5 23.27 4.13 -2.50
N VAL A 6 23.53 3.38 -3.57
CA VAL A 6 22.77 3.50 -4.83
C VAL A 6 21.33 3.06 -4.65
N VAL A 7 21.10 1.94 -3.93
CA VAL A 7 19.76 1.46 -3.58
C VAL A 7 18.98 2.49 -2.77
N PHE A 8 19.64 3.15 -1.81
CA PHE A 8 19.06 4.20 -1.00
C PHE A 8 18.68 5.45 -1.81
N TYR A 9 19.58 5.95 -2.65
CA TYR A 9 19.27 7.11 -3.50
C TYR A 9 18.16 6.81 -4.51
N LEU A 10 18.17 5.63 -5.13
CA LEU A 10 17.07 5.19 -5.99
C LEU A 10 15.75 5.16 -5.21
N SER A 11 15.77 4.66 -3.97
CA SER A 11 14.59 4.61 -3.11
C SER A 11 14.02 6.01 -2.85
N ILE A 12 14.87 6.97 -2.49
CA ILE A 12 14.45 8.36 -2.26
C ILE A 12 13.90 9.01 -3.53
N CYS A 13 14.53 8.77 -4.68
CA CYS A 13 14.15 9.39 -5.94
C CYS A 13 12.70 9.08 -6.35
N TYR A 14 12.22 7.85 -6.14
CA TYR A 14 10.81 7.54 -6.42
C TYR A 14 9.89 7.76 -5.21
N SER A 15 10.39 7.62 -3.98
CA SER A 15 9.53 7.69 -2.79
C SER A 15 9.14 9.11 -2.43
N LEU A 16 10.06 10.07 -2.54
CA LEU A 16 9.79 11.46 -2.16
C LEU A 16 8.70 12.10 -3.04
N PRO A 17 8.72 11.98 -4.39
CA PRO A 17 7.60 12.40 -5.22
C PRO A 17 6.28 11.69 -4.86
N SER A 18 6.35 10.39 -4.53
CA SER A 18 5.15 9.60 -4.19
C SER A 18 4.52 10.02 -2.87
N ILE A 19 5.33 10.31 -1.85
CA ILE A 19 4.87 10.83 -0.54
C ILE A 19 4.23 12.21 -0.72
N ILE A 20 4.87 13.09 -1.50
CA ILE A 20 4.31 14.41 -1.83
C ILE A 20 2.94 14.22 -2.50
N LEU A 21 2.84 13.29 -3.45
CA LEU A 21 1.58 13.01 -4.15
C LEU A 21 0.50 12.42 -3.23
N TYR A 22 0.87 11.55 -2.29
CA TYR A 22 -0.03 11.08 -1.23
C TYR A 22 -0.58 12.25 -0.40
N CYS A 23 0.30 13.12 0.11
CA CYS A 23 -0.10 14.29 0.88
C CYS A 23 -1.02 15.22 0.08
N LEU A 24 -0.71 15.47 -1.18
CA LEU A 24 -1.54 16.30 -2.07
C LEU A 24 -2.91 15.67 -2.33
N THR A 25 -2.96 14.39 -2.69
CA THR A 25 -4.24 13.69 -2.97
C THR A 25 -5.12 13.62 -1.73
N MET A 26 -4.57 13.31 -0.56
CA MET A 26 -5.31 13.35 0.70
C MET A 26 -5.83 14.75 1.01
N THR A 27 -5.00 15.78 0.87
CA THR A 27 -5.39 17.18 1.10
C THR A 27 -6.52 17.61 0.16
N VAL A 28 -6.48 17.20 -1.10
CA VAL A 28 -7.56 17.46 -2.08
C VAL A 28 -8.86 16.77 -1.68
N ILE A 29 -8.80 15.52 -1.23
CA ILE A 29 -9.97 14.78 -0.76
C ILE A 29 -10.57 15.47 0.47
N PHE A 30 -9.75 15.88 1.44
CA PHE A 30 -10.24 16.60 2.63
C PHE A 30 -10.84 17.96 2.27
N LYS A 31 -10.15 18.77 1.45
CA LYS A 31 -10.61 20.12 1.07
C LYS A 31 -11.88 20.10 0.23
N TYR A 32 -12.04 19.12 -0.66
CA TYR A 32 -13.20 18.99 -1.55
C TYR A 32 -14.07 17.79 -1.18
N GLY A 33 -14.21 17.49 0.12
CA GLY A 33 -14.90 16.28 0.61
C GLY A 33 -16.32 16.08 0.09
N SER A 34 -17.06 17.17 -0.19
CA SER A 34 -18.40 17.10 -0.80
C SER A 34 -18.39 16.52 -2.23
N THR A 35 -17.28 16.72 -2.96
CA THR A 35 -17.08 16.21 -4.33
C THR A 35 -16.57 14.76 -4.30
N PHE A 36 -15.82 14.38 -3.28
CA PHE A 36 -15.21 13.05 -3.10
C PHE A 36 -16.01 12.15 -2.14
N ASN A 37 -17.34 12.21 -2.20
CA ASN A 37 -18.22 11.57 -1.22
C ASN A 37 -18.47 10.06 -1.47
N SER A 38 -17.57 9.37 -2.18
CA SER A 38 -17.68 7.94 -2.52
C SER A 38 -16.95 7.06 -1.50
N SER A 39 -17.46 5.85 -1.26
CA SER A 39 -16.85 4.84 -0.40
C SER A 39 -15.42 4.52 -0.80
N PHE A 40 -15.11 4.65 -2.09
CA PHE A 40 -13.77 4.49 -2.64
C PHE A 40 -12.76 5.46 -2.01
N PHE A 41 -13.11 6.75 -1.90
CA PHE A 41 -12.19 7.75 -1.38
C PHE A 41 -11.94 7.58 0.12
N VAL A 42 -12.95 7.10 0.87
CA VAL A 42 -12.76 6.76 2.30
C VAL A 42 -11.78 5.59 2.44
N LEU A 43 -11.94 4.54 1.64
CA LEU A 43 -11.00 3.41 1.61
C LEU A 43 -9.60 3.83 1.13
N TYR A 44 -9.53 4.72 0.13
CA TYR A 44 -8.26 5.27 -0.35
C TYR A 44 -7.54 6.08 0.74
N LEU A 45 -8.25 6.88 1.55
CA LEU A 45 -7.64 7.60 2.67
C LEU A 45 -7.08 6.62 3.71
N TYR A 46 -7.84 5.59 4.08
CA TYR A 46 -7.37 4.54 4.98
C TYR A 46 -6.12 3.84 4.42
N ASP A 47 -6.17 3.37 3.17
CA ASP A 47 -5.05 2.72 2.48
C ASP A 47 -3.83 3.64 2.38
N SER A 48 -4.03 4.93 2.10
CA SER A 48 -2.96 5.93 2.07
C SER A 48 -2.24 6.08 3.41
N LEU A 49 -3.00 6.11 4.52
CA LEU A 49 -2.43 6.18 5.86
C LEU A 49 -1.63 4.92 6.19
N MET A 50 -2.20 3.75 5.90
CA MET A 50 -1.52 2.46 6.11
C MET A 50 -0.24 2.38 5.27
N ASN A 51 -0.30 2.74 3.99
CA ASN A 51 0.85 2.69 3.09
C ASN A 51 1.96 3.68 3.48
N LEU A 52 1.62 4.90 3.88
CA LEU A 52 2.62 5.84 4.41
C LEU A 52 3.30 5.28 5.66
N PHE A 53 2.53 4.66 6.56
CA PHE A 53 3.08 4.01 7.74
C PHE A 53 3.99 2.82 7.38
N THR A 54 3.56 1.93 6.47
CA THR A 54 4.37 0.82 5.94
C THR A 54 5.69 1.32 5.36
N TYR A 55 5.63 2.36 4.52
CA TYR A 55 6.83 2.94 3.91
C TYR A 55 7.76 3.53 4.96
N THR A 56 7.26 4.27 5.95
CA THR A 56 8.08 4.84 7.01
C THR A 56 8.79 3.76 7.83
N VAL A 57 8.09 2.68 8.20
CA VAL A 57 8.67 1.53 8.91
C VAL A 57 9.75 0.86 8.05
N GLY A 58 9.45 0.56 6.78
CA GLY A 58 10.40 -0.07 5.85
C GLY A 58 11.63 0.80 5.57
N PHE A 59 11.43 2.11 5.41
CA PHE A 59 12.51 3.06 5.19
C PHE A 59 13.46 3.11 6.39
N TYR A 60 12.93 3.20 7.61
CA TYR A 60 13.75 3.18 8.83
C TYR A 60 14.46 1.83 9.01
N MET A 61 13.72 0.72 8.91
CA MET A 61 14.25 -0.61 9.25
C MET A 61 15.15 -1.25 8.18
N MET A 62 15.06 -0.85 6.91
CA MET A 62 15.78 -1.52 5.82
C MET A 62 16.64 -0.60 4.96
N ARG A 63 16.30 0.69 4.84
CA ARG A 63 17.00 1.60 3.92
C ARG A 63 17.96 2.51 4.67
N LEU A 64 17.46 3.26 5.64
CA LEU A 64 18.24 4.26 6.36
C LEU A 64 19.35 3.61 7.21
N ASN A 65 19.09 2.46 7.81
CA ASN A 65 20.10 1.73 8.60
C ASN A 65 21.28 1.26 7.74
N SER A 66 21.01 0.83 6.50
CA SER A 66 22.01 0.30 5.56
C SER A 66 23.02 1.33 5.05
N VAL A 67 22.74 2.63 5.22
CA VAL A 67 23.62 3.74 4.80
C VAL A 67 24.14 4.55 6.00
N THR A 68 23.60 4.31 7.20
CA THR A 68 24.02 5.04 8.39
C THR A 68 25.30 4.44 8.95
N CYS A 69 26.40 5.19 8.85
CA CYS A 69 27.68 4.87 9.48
C CYS A 69 27.73 5.35 10.93
N GLU A 70 28.72 4.87 11.70
CA GLU A 70 28.84 5.19 13.13
C GLU A 70 29.05 6.69 13.40
N ASN A 71 29.76 7.39 12.51
CA ASN A 71 30.09 8.81 12.60
C ASN A 71 29.19 9.69 11.70
N CYS A 72 28.17 9.11 11.09
CA CYS A 72 27.26 9.84 10.20
C CYS A 72 26.30 10.72 11.02
N GLY A 73 25.84 11.84 10.44
CA GLY A 73 24.86 12.72 11.09
C GLY A 73 23.52 12.04 11.41
N THR A 74 23.21 10.89 10.81
CA THR A 74 22.02 10.09 11.11
C THR A 74 22.25 9.00 12.16
N ALA A 75 23.47 8.83 12.68
CA ALA A 75 23.82 7.80 13.65
C ALA A 75 23.02 7.91 14.96
N PHE A 76 22.63 9.12 15.35
CA PHE A 76 21.80 9.34 16.54
C PHE A 76 20.45 8.61 16.48
N LEU A 77 19.93 8.34 15.27
CA LEU A 77 18.67 7.62 15.06
C LEU A 77 18.77 6.13 15.37
N TYR A 78 19.98 5.59 15.58
CA TYR A 78 20.23 4.17 15.83
C TYR A 78 21.01 3.91 17.12
N LYS A 79 22.00 4.76 17.47
CA LYS A 79 22.89 4.56 18.63
C LYS A 79 22.14 4.38 19.96
N ASN A 80 21.06 5.15 20.16
CA ASN A 80 20.26 5.12 21.39
C ASN A 80 18.79 4.75 21.14
N ALA A 81 18.48 4.19 19.96
CA ALA A 81 17.09 4.02 19.56
C ALA A 81 16.31 3.02 20.41
N ALA A 82 17.01 2.03 20.98
CA ALA A 82 16.44 1.09 21.92
C ALA A 82 15.97 1.74 23.23
N ASP A 83 16.50 2.91 23.59
CA ASP A 83 16.18 3.60 24.85
C ASP A 83 14.90 4.41 24.76
N TYR A 84 14.52 4.87 23.55
CA TYR A 84 13.36 5.74 23.36
C TYR A 84 12.24 5.13 22.49
N PHE A 85 12.48 4.02 21.78
CA PHE A 85 11.47 3.41 20.91
C PHE A 85 11.38 1.89 21.06
N PRO A 86 10.16 1.31 21.12
CA PRO A 86 9.98 -0.14 21.21
C PRO A 86 10.40 -0.85 19.91
N MET A 87 11.62 -1.39 19.86
CA MET A 87 12.17 -2.07 18.67
C MET A 87 11.40 -3.33 18.27
N ASN A 88 10.88 -4.07 19.26
CA ASN A 88 10.03 -5.22 19.01
C ASN A 88 8.74 -4.80 18.27
N PHE A 89 8.19 -3.63 18.62
CA PHE A 89 7.03 -3.08 17.91
C PHE A 89 7.36 -2.75 16.45
N LEU A 90 8.48 -2.08 16.14
CA LEU A 90 8.87 -1.83 14.74
C LEU A 90 8.99 -3.12 13.94
N THR A 91 9.64 -4.12 14.53
CA THR A 91 9.84 -5.43 13.90
C THR A 91 8.51 -6.11 13.64
N ALA A 92 7.64 -6.18 14.65
CA ALA A 92 6.29 -6.71 14.48
C ALA A 92 5.52 -5.94 13.39
N MET A 93 5.58 -4.61 13.39
CA MET A 93 4.90 -3.78 12.39
C MET A 93 5.41 -4.02 10.97
N SER A 94 6.70 -4.32 10.78
CA SER A 94 7.25 -4.60 9.44
C SER A 94 6.60 -5.81 8.77
N TYR A 95 6.22 -6.84 9.54
CA TYR A 95 5.50 -8.01 9.03
C TYR A 95 3.99 -7.80 9.06
N HIS A 96 3.49 -7.16 10.12
CA HIS A 96 2.08 -6.84 10.29
C HIS A 96 1.53 -6.03 9.12
N MET A 97 2.27 -5.03 8.66
CA MET A 97 1.84 -4.18 7.56
C MET A 97 1.75 -4.93 6.23
N ALA A 98 2.47 -6.03 6.03
CA ALA A 98 2.29 -6.88 4.85
C ALA A 98 0.89 -7.52 4.84
N TYR A 99 0.40 -8.02 5.98
CA TYR A 99 -0.97 -8.51 6.10
C TYR A 99 -2.00 -7.41 5.84
N VAL A 100 -1.82 -6.24 6.46
CA VAL A 100 -2.72 -5.10 6.33
C VAL A 100 -2.80 -4.63 4.88
N GLN A 101 -1.67 -4.50 4.21
CA GLN A 101 -1.59 -4.03 2.83
C GLN A 101 -2.26 -4.99 1.83
N TYR A 102 -2.02 -6.30 1.97
CA TYR A 102 -2.66 -7.32 1.13
C TYR A 102 -4.17 -7.38 1.37
N SER A 103 -4.58 -7.35 2.65
CA SER A 103 -5.99 -7.37 3.03
C SER A 103 -6.73 -6.12 2.56
N THR A 104 -6.12 -4.95 2.69
CA THR A 104 -6.70 -3.67 2.25
C THR A 104 -6.85 -3.63 0.73
N THR A 105 -5.86 -4.13 -0.01
CA THR A 105 -5.94 -4.22 -1.48
C THR A 105 -7.07 -5.15 -1.94
N ALA A 106 -7.23 -6.31 -1.28
CA ALA A 106 -8.34 -7.21 -1.54
C ALA A 106 -9.69 -6.58 -1.15
N LEU A 107 -9.75 -5.86 -0.02
CA LEU A 107 -10.94 -5.16 0.45
C LEU A 107 -11.41 -4.09 -0.52
N ILE A 108 -10.48 -3.28 -1.05
CA ILE A 108 -10.79 -2.26 -2.06
C ILE A 108 -11.36 -2.92 -3.32
N SER A 109 -10.75 -4.03 -3.76
CA SER A 109 -11.25 -4.81 -4.91
C SER A 109 -12.68 -5.32 -4.66
N PHE A 110 -12.95 -5.83 -3.45
CA PHE A 110 -14.27 -6.32 -3.05
C PHE A 110 -15.31 -5.19 -2.95
N ASN A 111 -14.91 -4.04 -2.42
CA ASN A 111 -15.74 -2.84 -2.40
C ASN A 111 -16.12 -2.41 -3.83
N ARG A 112 -15.19 -2.40 -4.80
CA ARG A 112 -15.50 -2.07 -6.19
C ARG A 112 -16.46 -3.07 -6.83
N MET A 113 -16.26 -4.36 -6.60
CA MET A 113 -17.15 -5.41 -7.10
C MET A 113 -18.58 -5.26 -6.57
N THR A 114 -18.74 -5.09 -5.26
CA THR A 114 -20.06 -5.00 -4.63
C THR A 114 -20.81 -3.72 -5.04
N VAL A 115 -20.09 -2.58 -5.14
CA VAL A 115 -20.65 -1.33 -5.67
C VAL A 115 -21.05 -1.46 -7.15
N LEU A 116 -20.29 -2.23 -7.94
CA LEU A 116 -20.63 -2.54 -9.34
C LEU A 116 -21.94 -3.34 -9.46
N TRP A 117 -22.17 -4.30 -8.57
CA TRP A 117 -23.41 -5.09 -8.55
C TRP A 117 -24.63 -4.27 -8.16
N ASN A 118 -24.53 -3.53 -7.06
CA ASN A 118 -25.64 -2.69 -6.60
C ASN A 118 -25.16 -1.44 -5.87
N TYR A 119 -24.92 -0.39 -6.65
CA TYR A 119 -24.51 0.92 -6.15
C TYR A 119 -25.43 1.46 -5.06
N LYS A 120 -26.75 1.40 -5.25
CA LYS A 120 -27.72 2.00 -4.32
C LYS A 120 -27.69 1.36 -2.92
N PHE A 121 -27.40 0.07 -2.85
CA PHE A 121 -27.38 -0.67 -1.58
C PHE A 121 -25.99 -0.67 -0.94
N PHE A 122 -24.95 -1.00 -1.70
CA PHE A 122 -23.61 -1.20 -1.15
C PHE A 122 -22.88 0.11 -0.87
N GLU A 123 -23.11 1.17 -1.65
CA GLU A 123 -22.39 2.44 -1.44
C GLU A 123 -22.66 3.06 -0.06
N PRO A 124 -23.92 3.18 0.42
CA PRO A 124 -24.19 3.65 1.78
C PRO A 124 -23.64 2.71 2.87
N LEU A 125 -23.71 1.40 2.64
CA LEU A 125 -23.24 0.38 3.58
C LEU A 125 -21.73 0.53 3.80
N TRP A 126 -20.96 0.60 2.72
CA TRP A 126 -19.51 0.81 2.80
C TRP A 126 -19.17 2.10 3.51
N LYS A 127 -19.79 3.23 3.14
CA LYS A 127 -19.50 4.52 3.79
C LYS A 127 -19.71 4.50 5.31
N ARG A 128 -20.69 3.75 5.79
CA ARG A 128 -20.97 3.63 7.23
C ARG A 128 -19.96 2.72 7.95
N PHE A 129 -19.56 1.62 7.32
CA PHE A 129 -18.78 0.56 7.98
C PHE A 129 -17.29 0.54 7.61
N THR A 130 -16.82 1.35 6.65
CA THR A 130 -15.42 1.33 6.18
C THR A 130 -14.41 1.47 7.33
N TRP A 131 -14.62 2.39 8.28
CA TRP A 131 -13.68 2.56 9.40
C TRP A 131 -13.68 1.36 10.36
N LEU A 132 -14.83 0.75 10.60
CA LEU A 132 -14.93 -0.47 11.42
C LEU A 132 -14.21 -1.63 10.73
N ILE A 133 -14.44 -1.82 9.42
CA ILE A 133 -13.78 -2.86 8.64
C ILE A 133 -12.27 -2.61 8.57
N GLY A 134 -11.84 -1.36 8.37
CA GLY A 134 -10.43 -0.99 8.40
C GLY A 134 -9.77 -1.27 9.75
N PHE A 135 -10.47 -1.02 10.86
CA PHE A 135 -9.98 -1.39 12.18
C PHE A 135 -9.84 -2.91 12.32
N ILE A 136 -10.80 -3.69 11.84
CA ILE A 136 -10.73 -5.17 11.85
C ILE A 136 -9.55 -5.65 11.00
N VAL A 137 -9.34 -5.10 9.81
CA VAL A 137 -8.22 -5.44 8.92
C VAL A 137 -6.86 -5.16 9.58
N PHE A 138 -6.77 -4.11 10.39
CA PHE A 138 -5.59 -3.81 11.19
C PHE A 138 -5.47 -4.68 12.44
N ALA A 139 -6.59 -5.02 13.10
CA ALA A 139 -6.58 -5.77 14.35
C ALA A 139 -6.31 -7.27 14.16
N VAL A 140 -6.92 -7.89 13.15
CA VAL A 140 -6.86 -9.35 12.92
C VAL A 140 -5.42 -9.88 12.79
N PRO A 141 -4.49 -9.23 12.05
CA PRO A 141 -3.14 -9.73 11.92
C PRO A 141 -2.35 -9.79 13.24
N PHE A 142 -2.78 -9.08 14.31
CA PHE A 142 -2.15 -9.23 15.63
C PHE A 142 -2.31 -10.63 16.23
N MET A 143 -3.33 -11.40 15.80
CA MET A 143 -3.45 -12.81 16.19
C MET A 143 -2.23 -13.64 15.80
N ASP A 144 -1.51 -13.22 14.75
CA ASP A 144 -0.25 -13.84 14.34
C ASP A 144 0.97 -13.03 14.83
N THR A 145 0.99 -11.72 14.56
CA THR A 145 2.19 -10.89 14.77
C THR A 145 2.52 -10.60 16.23
N HIS A 146 1.63 -10.94 17.18
CA HIS A 146 1.97 -10.88 18.61
C HIS A 146 3.20 -11.74 18.94
N ARG A 147 3.46 -12.81 18.17
CA ARG A 147 4.62 -13.69 18.37
C ARG A 147 5.95 -12.96 18.24
N CYS A 148 6.03 -11.94 17.38
CA CYS A 148 7.22 -11.12 17.19
C CYS A 148 7.61 -10.33 18.45
N PHE A 149 6.69 -10.10 19.39
CA PHE A 149 7.00 -9.40 20.64
C PHE A 149 7.79 -10.25 21.64
N TYR A 150 7.76 -11.58 21.52
CA TYR A 150 8.52 -12.49 22.37
C TYR A 150 10.02 -12.53 22.03
N TYR A 151 10.39 -12.11 20.82
CA TYR A 151 11.77 -12.07 20.37
C TYR A 151 12.31 -10.65 20.50
N LYS A 152 13.38 -10.48 21.28
CA LYS A 152 14.02 -9.17 21.47
C LYS A 152 14.75 -8.75 20.21
N THR A 153 14.32 -7.65 19.58
CA THR A 153 15.05 -7.00 18.50
C THR A 153 16.10 -6.08 19.08
N VAL A 154 17.33 -6.21 18.58
CA VAL A 154 18.48 -5.39 18.97
C VAL A 154 19.05 -4.70 17.75
N ILE A 155 19.44 -3.43 17.90
CA ILE A 155 20.20 -2.73 16.86
C ILE A 155 21.67 -3.08 17.04
N GLN A 156 22.28 -3.61 15.99
CA GLN A 156 23.69 -3.97 15.97
C GLN A 156 24.40 -3.20 14.85
N TYR A 157 25.57 -2.64 15.15
CA TYR A 157 26.45 -2.09 14.13
C TYR A 157 27.31 -3.22 13.55
N LYS A 158 27.30 -3.36 12.22
CA LYS A 158 28.10 -4.35 11.50
C LYS A 158 29.32 -3.68 10.91
N ASN A 159 30.50 -3.98 11.45
CA ASN A 159 31.77 -3.43 10.99
C ASN A 159 32.08 -3.82 9.53
N GLU A 160 31.69 -5.02 9.11
CA GLU A 160 31.93 -5.51 7.74
C GLU A 160 31.22 -4.69 6.66
N THR A 161 30.04 -4.17 6.97
CA THR A 161 29.19 -3.39 6.05
C THR A 161 29.10 -1.92 6.45
N GLU A 162 29.86 -1.50 7.46
CA GLU A 162 29.87 -0.17 8.09
C GLU A 162 28.46 0.41 8.33
N SER A 163 27.49 -0.42 8.72
CA SER A 163 26.07 -0.06 8.77
C SER A 163 25.35 -0.67 9.97
N TYR A 164 24.22 -0.06 10.35
CA TYR A 164 23.34 -0.61 11.37
C TYR A 164 22.40 -1.67 10.77
N ALA A 165 22.10 -2.71 11.55
CA ALA A 165 21.10 -3.72 11.25
C ALA A 165 20.20 -3.95 12.47
N LEU A 166 18.91 -4.14 12.22
CA LEU A 166 17.99 -4.61 13.25
C LEU A 166 18.01 -6.14 13.21
N VAL A 167 18.50 -6.75 14.28
CA VAL A 167 18.69 -8.19 14.38
C VAL A 167 17.70 -8.74 15.39
N THR A 168 16.94 -9.75 14.98
CA THR A 168 16.06 -10.53 15.84
C THR A 168 16.51 -11.99 15.81
N PRO A 169 16.50 -12.70 16.95
CA PRO A 169 16.81 -14.14 16.98
C PRO A 169 15.71 -15.01 16.34
N MET A 170 14.57 -14.41 15.95
CA MET A 170 13.48 -15.14 15.32
C MET A 170 13.89 -15.65 13.92
N PRO A 171 13.76 -16.96 13.64
CA PRO A 171 14.02 -17.50 12.31
C PRO A 171 13.13 -16.85 11.25
N ILE A 172 13.69 -16.67 10.04
CA ILE A 172 12.95 -16.12 8.90
C ILE A 172 11.80 -17.07 8.51
N SER A 173 12.02 -18.39 8.59
CA SER A 173 10.98 -19.41 8.35
C SER A 173 9.73 -19.17 9.17
N ASP A 174 9.89 -18.89 10.46
CA ASP A 174 8.79 -18.79 11.42
C ASP A 174 7.99 -17.50 11.23
N ASN A 175 8.65 -16.43 10.75
CA ASN A 175 7.99 -15.18 10.36
C ASN A 175 7.13 -15.35 9.11
N PHE A 176 7.57 -16.16 8.15
CA PHE A 176 6.87 -16.36 6.88
C PHE A 176 5.90 -17.54 6.88
N GLU A 177 5.97 -18.43 7.88
CA GLU A 177 5.16 -19.66 8.00
C GLU A 177 3.66 -19.39 7.86
N TYR A 178 3.15 -18.38 8.57
CA TYR A 178 1.72 -18.01 8.53
C TYR A 178 1.44 -16.88 7.54
N LEU A 179 2.42 -16.00 7.32
CA LEU A 179 2.30 -14.85 6.44
C LEU A 179 2.14 -15.26 4.98
N ILE A 180 2.93 -16.21 4.50
CA ILE A 180 2.87 -16.63 3.09
C ILE A 180 1.52 -17.28 2.76
N PRO A 181 1.01 -18.27 3.51
CA PRO A 181 -0.31 -18.84 3.26
C PRO A 181 -1.41 -17.78 3.24
N ALA A 182 -1.40 -16.85 4.20
CA ALA A 182 -2.37 -15.76 4.25
C ALA A 182 -2.27 -14.85 3.00
N MET A 183 -1.05 -14.43 2.63
CA MET A 183 -0.82 -13.63 1.41
C MET A 183 -1.33 -14.36 0.16
N VAL A 184 -1.09 -15.66 0.04
CA VAL A 184 -1.56 -16.48 -1.09
C VAL A 184 -3.09 -16.50 -1.13
N ILE A 185 -3.75 -16.84 -0.02
CA ILE A 185 -5.22 -16.90 0.07
C ILE A 185 -5.84 -15.54 -0.30
N ILE A 186 -5.35 -14.46 0.31
CA ILE A 186 -5.86 -13.10 0.07
C ILE A 186 -5.62 -12.68 -1.39
N THR A 187 -4.48 -13.04 -1.97
CA THR A 187 -4.17 -12.73 -3.37
C THR A 187 -5.07 -13.49 -4.33
N LEU A 188 -5.32 -14.79 -4.09
CA LEU A 188 -6.26 -15.57 -4.89
C LEU A 188 -7.69 -15.00 -4.83
N MET A 189 -8.14 -14.60 -3.64
CA MET A 189 -9.42 -13.91 -3.48
C MET A 189 -9.44 -12.59 -4.24
N SER A 190 -8.39 -11.77 -4.13
CA SER A 190 -8.26 -10.48 -4.83
C SER A 190 -8.31 -10.65 -6.36
N VAL A 191 -7.59 -11.64 -6.89
CA VAL A 191 -7.62 -11.98 -8.33
C VAL A 191 -9.01 -12.41 -8.76
N GLY A 192 -9.66 -13.33 -8.01
CA GLY A 192 -11.02 -13.78 -8.32
C GLY A 192 -12.03 -12.64 -8.36
N VAL A 193 -11.98 -11.75 -7.37
CA VAL A 193 -12.84 -10.56 -7.27
C VAL A 193 -12.59 -9.58 -8.44
N ASN A 194 -11.33 -9.35 -8.81
CA ASN A 194 -11.00 -8.46 -9.93
C ASN A 194 -11.41 -9.06 -11.29
N VAL A 195 -11.20 -10.36 -11.50
CA VAL A 195 -11.67 -11.08 -12.70
C VAL A 195 -13.19 -10.98 -12.80
N HIS A 196 -13.91 -11.24 -11.70
CA HIS A 196 -15.36 -11.14 -11.68
C HIS A 196 -15.87 -9.72 -11.95
N SER A 197 -15.21 -8.71 -11.36
CA SER A 197 -15.51 -7.30 -11.61
C SER A 197 -15.33 -6.94 -13.08
N PHE A 198 -14.27 -7.44 -13.71
CA PHE A 198 -13.98 -7.19 -15.11
C PHE A 198 -14.98 -7.89 -16.05
N VAL A 199 -15.36 -9.13 -15.77
CA VAL A 199 -16.39 -9.86 -16.53
C VAL A 199 -17.74 -9.14 -16.41
N THR A 200 -18.13 -8.76 -15.18
CA THR A 200 -19.37 -8.02 -14.93
C THR A 200 -19.38 -6.69 -15.70
N LEU A 201 -18.26 -5.95 -15.69
CA LEU A 201 -18.13 -4.70 -16.43
C LEU A 201 -18.33 -4.87 -17.95
N ARG A 202 -17.83 -5.97 -18.53
CA ARG A 202 -18.01 -6.27 -19.96
C ARG A 202 -19.47 -6.58 -20.32
N GLN A 203 -20.25 -7.11 -19.38
CA GLN A 203 -21.65 -7.47 -19.57
C GLN A 203 -22.62 -6.30 -19.36
N LEU A 204 -22.17 -5.18 -18.78
CA LEU A 204 -23.00 -4.01 -18.53
C LEU A 204 -23.26 -3.17 -19.80
N LYS A 205 -24.51 -2.72 -19.97
CA LYS A 205 -24.89 -1.75 -21.01
C LYS A 205 -24.13 -0.42 -20.84
N SER A 206 -23.77 0.21 -21.96
CA SER A 206 -22.93 1.43 -22.02
C SER A 206 -23.37 2.56 -21.08
N GLN A 207 -24.68 2.80 -20.92
CA GLN A 207 -25.20 3.81 -19.99
C GLN A 207 -24.91 3.52 -18.50
N LYS A 208 -25.07 2.27 -18.04
CA LYS A 208 -24.71 1.89 -16.67
C LYS A 208 -23.19 1.92 -16.48
N ARG A 209 -22.43 1.55 -17.51
CA ARG A 209 -20.96 1.58 -17.52
C ARG A 209 -20.38 2.99 -17.38
N ASN A 210 -21.04 4.03 -17.92
CA ASN A 210 -20.64 5.42 -17.73
C ASN A 210 -20.92 5.95 -16.32
N HIS A 211 -21.90 5.38 -15.62
CA HIS A 211 -22.22 5.73 -14.24
C HIS A 211 -21.31 5.03 -13.23
N VAL A 212 -20.78 3.87 -13.63
CA VAL A 212 -19.72 3.14 -12.92
C VAL A 212 -18.40 3.82 -13.22
N GLU A 213 -17.65 4.16 -12.17
CA GLU A 213 -16.31 4.73 -12.25
C GLU A 213 -15.32 3.67 -12.77
N THR A 214 -15.43 3.30 -14.05
CA THR A 214 -14.66 2.24 -14.72
C THR A 214 -13.15 2.41 -14.51
N ASN A 215 -12.72 3.66 -14.41
CA ASN A 215 -11.34 4.04 -14.10
C ASN A 215 -10.85 3.43 -12.78
N PHE A 216 -11.70 3.30 -11.76
CA PHE A 216 -11.33 2.70 -10.48
C PHE A 216 -11.20 1.18 -10.54
N ILE A 217 -11.90 0.50 -11.46
CA ILE A 217 -11.70 -0.94 -11.70
C ILE A 217 -10.31 -1.16 -12.32
N PHE A 218 -9.86 -0.28 -13.22
CA PHE A 218 -8.49 -0.37 -13.74
C PHE A 218 -7.43 -0.15 -12.65
N ILE A 219 -7.66 0.77 -11.71
CA ILE A 219 -6.78 0.94 -10.55
C ILE A 219 -6.68 -0.37 -9.77
N THR A 220 -7.80 -1.03 -9.45
CA THR A 220 -7.77 -2.27 -8.64
C THR A 220 -7.15 -3.45 -9.38
N VAL A 221 -7.30 -3.54 -10.71
CA VAL A 221 -6.64 -4.58 -11.52
C VAL A 221 -5.13 -4.39 -11.50
N ILE A 222 -4.63 -3.15 -11.65
CA ILE A 222 -3.19 -2.88 -11.63
C ILE A 222 -2.62 -3.15 -10.24
N THR A 223 -3.27 -2.71 -9.17
CA THR A 223 -2.80 -2.99 -7.80
C THR A 223 -2.83 -4.48 -7.49
N CYS A 224 -3.86 -5.21 -7.93
CA CYS A 224 -3.92 -6.67 -7.79
C CYS A 224 -2.78 -7.37 -8.54
N PHE A 225 -2.37 -6.88 -9.71
CA PHE A 225 -1.22 -7.42 -10.43
C PHE A 225 0.10 -7.22 -9.66
N VAL A 226 0.32 -6.03 -9.09
CA VAL A 226 1.51 -5.76 -8.26
C VAL A 226 1.48 -6.62 -6.98
N GLN A 227 0.31 -6.78 -6.36
CA GLN A 227 0.12 -7.67 -5.21
C GLN A 227 0.48 -9.12 -5.55
N PHE A 228 0.04 -9.62 -6.71
CA PHE A 228 0.38 -10.95 -7.19
C PHE A 228 1.89 -11.14 -7.37
N LEU A 229 2.57 -10.17 -7.99
CA LEU A 229 4.03 -10.20 -8.14
C LEU A 229 4.75 -10.23 -6.79
N GLY A 230 4.30 -9.41 -5.83
CA GLY A 230 4.85 -9.42 -4.46
C GLY A 230 4.67 -10.76 -3.76
N CYS A 231 3.50 -11.38 -3.91
CA CYS A 231 3.21 -12.70 -3.35
C CYS A 231 4.12 -13.77 -3.96
N PHE A 232 4.20 -13.79 -5.29
CA PHE A 232 5.01 -14.75 -6.05
C PHE A 232 6.48 -14.68 -5.64
N LEU A 233 7.06 -13.48 -5.54
CA LEU A 233 8.46 -13.31 -5.12
C LEU A 233 8.70 -13.76 -3.68
N SER A 234 7.76 -13.49 -2.76
CA SER A 234 7.86 -13.95 -1.37
C SER A 234 7.82 -15.47 -1.24
N VAL A 235 6.95 -16.14 -1.99
CA VAL A 235 6.87 -17.62 -2.04
C VAL A 235 8.19 -18.22 -2.52
N ILE A 236 8.71 -17.70 -3.63
CA ILE A 236 9.97 -18.19 -4.21
C ILE A 236 11.14 -18.01 -3.22
N ARG A 237 11.21 -16.86 -2.55
CA ARG A 237 12.27 -16.58 -1.57
C ARG A 237 12.31 -17.63 -0.45
N VAL A 238 11.15 -18.08 0.03
CA VAL A 238 11.08 -19.09 1.10
C VAL A 238 11.34 -20.49 0.56
N MET A 239 10.78 -20.86 -0.59
CA MET A 239 11.00 -22.18 -1.20
C MET A 239 12.46 -22.42 -1.60
N TRP A 240 13.19 -21.36 -1.97
CA TRP A 240 14.59 -21.43 -2.37
C TRP A 240 15.52 -20.71 -1.40
N ALA A 241 15.21 -20.71 -0.10
CA ALA A 241 16.01 -20.04 0.92
C ALA A 241 17.50 -20.43 0.90
N ASN A 242 17.81 -21.68 0.54
CA ASN A 242 19.17 -22.22 0.49
C ASN A 242 19.91 -21.95 -0.85
N ASN A 243 19.24 -21.40 -1.85
CA ASN A 243 19.84 -21.11 -3.15
C ASN A 243 20.38 -19.67 -3.22
N PRO A 244 21.42 -19.42 -4.03
CA PRO A 244 21.97 -18.07 -4.23
C PRO A 244 20.95 -17.08 -4.82
N ILE A 245 19.90 -17.59 -5.47
CA ILE A 245 18.75 -16.81 -5.98
C ILE A 245 18.01 -16.08 -4.84
N SER A 246 18.00 -16.63 -3.61
CA SER A 246 17.36 -16.01 -2.44
C SER A 246 17.93 -14.62 -2.12
N GLY A 247 19.26 -14.45 -2.23
CA GLY A 247 19.92 -13.16 -1.99
C GLY A 247 19.54 -12.09 -3.03
N PHE A 248 19.37 -12.50 -4.29
CA PHE A 248 18.88 -11.62 -5.35
C PHE A 248 17.42 -11.21 -5.13
N LEU A 249 16.55 -12.17 -4.78
CA LEU A 249 15.15 -11.91 -4.47
C LEU A 249 14.99 -11.02 -3.24
N ALA A 250 15.80 -11.21 -2.20
CA ALA A 250 15.82 -10.36 -1.01
C ALA A 250 16.20 -8.91 -1.34
N SER A 251 16.98 -8.68 -2.40
CA SER A 251 17.34 -7.34 -2.87
C SER A 251 16.21 -6.66 -3.66
N ILE A 252 15.39 -7.44 -4.39
CA ILE A 252 14.29 -6.94 -5.22
C ILE A 252 13.00 -6.75 -4.42
N LEU A 253 12.73 -7.64 -3.47
CA LEU A 253 11.47 -7.67 -2.73
C LEU A 253 11.10 -6.32 -2.09
N PRO A 254 12.04 -5.56 -1.49
CA PRO A 254 11.76 -4.22 -1.01
C PRO A 254 11.21 -3.28 -2.10
N PHE A 255 11.72 -3.33 -3.34
CA PHE A 255 11.22 -2.48 -4.43
C PHE A 255 9.82 -2.87 -4.89
N VAL A 256 9.48 -4.16 -4.88
CA VAL A 256 8.12 -4.62 -5.21
C VAL A 256 7.15 -4.23 -4.09
N SER A 257 7.58 -4.33 -2.84
CA SER A 257 6.83 -3.82 -1.69
C SER A 257 6.61 -2.31 -1.81
N ASP A 258 7.67 -1.54 -2.10
CA ASP A 258 7.60 -0.10 -2.31
C ASP A 258 6.66 0.25 -3.47
N SER A 259 6.66 -0.54 -4.55
CA SER A 259 5.71 -0.40 -5.65
C SER A 259 4.28 -0.61 -5.20
N LEU A 260 4.00 -1.65 -4.41
CA LEU A 260 2.66 -1.90 -3.86
C LEU A 260 2.24 -0.81 -2.87
N THR A 261 3.17 -0.11 -2.24
CA THR A 261 2.89 0.92 -1.23
C THR A 261 2.73 2.32 -1.85
N LEU A 262 3.46 2.61 -2.92
CA LEU A 262 3.60 3.97 -3.45
C LEU A 262 2.84 4.20 -4.76
N VAL A 263 2.32 3.16 -5.43
CA VAL A 263 1.69 3.28 -6.76
C VAL A 263 0.30 3.90 -6.72
N GLN A 264 -0.43 3.79 -5.61
CA GLN A 264 -1.83 4.19 -5.48
C GLN A 264 -2.11 5.65 -5.81
N PRO A 265 -1.35 6.66 -5.31
CA PRO A 265 -1.60 8.05 -5.65
C PRO A 265 -1.33 8.32 -7.13
N TRP A 266 -0.35 7.65 -7.73
CA TRP A 266 -0.08 7.75 -9.16
C TRP A 266 -1.22 7.19 -9.99
N LEU A 267 -1.76 6.02 -9.62
CA LEU A 267 -2.92 5.43 -10.29
C LEU A 267 -4.15 6.32 -10.14
N LEU A 268 -4.38 6.88 -8.95
CA LEU A 268 -5.49 7.79 -8.74
C LEU A 268 -5.36 9.04 -9.62
N CYS A 269 -4.18 9.65 -9.68
CA CYS A 269 -3.92 10.79 -10.54
C CYS A 269 -3.98 10.44 -12.03
N ALA A 270 -3.56 9.24 -12.44
CA ALA A 270 -3.56 8.81 -13.84
C ALA A 270 -4.96 8.46 -14.35
N PHE A 271 -5.80 7.84 -13.52
CA PHE A 271 -7.12 7.35 -13.93
C PHE A 271 -8.28 8.26 -13.49
N SER A 272 -8.11 9.13 -12.48
CA SER A 272 -9.18 10.07 -12.05
C SER A 272 -9.01 11.46 -12.66
N THR A 273 -9.84 11.76 -13.66
CA THR A 273 -9.96 13.13 -14.23
C THR A 273 -10.40 14.14 -13.17
N LEU A 274 -11.29 13.73 -12.27
CA LEU A 274 -11.80 14.54 -11.18
C LEU A 274 -10.68 14.95 -10.20
N MET A 275 -9.83 14.00 -9.80
CA MET A 275 -8.68 14.27 -8.94
C MET A 275 -7.73 15.29 -9.59
N ARG A 276 -7.36 15.07 -10.86
CA ARG A 276 -6.48 15.99 -11.59
C ARG A 276 -7.06 17.40 -11.69
N LYS A 277 -8.37 17.51 -11.93
CA LYS A 277 -9.05 18.81 -12.01
C LYS A 277 -8.97 19.55 -10.67
N LYS A 278 -9.31 18.87 -9.56
CA LYS A 278 -9.27 19.47 -8.22
C LYS A 278 -7.85 19.78 -7.73
N MET A 279 -6.87 18.98 -8.11
CA MET A 279 -5.46 19.29 -7.87
C MET A 279 -5.03 20.56 -8.62
N LYS A 280 -5.36 20.71 -9.90
CA LYS A 280 -5.07 21.93 -10.67
C LYS A 280 -5.75 23.16 -10.08
N GLU A 281 -7.03 23.04 -9.70
CA GLU A 281 -7.79 24.10 -9.02
C GLU A 281 -7.10 24.51 -7.69
N MET A 282 -6.61 23.55 -6.91
CA MET A 282 -5.88 23.82 -5.66
C MET A 282 -4.55 24.55 -5.90
N MET A 283 -3.86 24.23 -7.01
CA MET A 283 -2.60 24.86 -7.38
C MET A 283 -2.77 26.20 -8.12
N GLY A 284 -4.00 26.70 -8.28
CA GLY A 284 -4.27 27.95 -9.01
C GLY A 284 -4.04 27.85 -10.52
N ILE A 285 -3.88 26.64 -11.06
CA ILE A 285 -3.67 26.43 -12.51
C ILE A 285 -5.05 26.46 -13.18
N PRO A 286 -5.30 27.36 -14.14
CA PRO A 286 -6.58 27.44 -14.82
C PRO A 286 -6.89 26.11 -15.51
N SER A 287 -8.00 25.47 -15.13
CA SER A 287 -8.48 24.28 -15.81
C SER A 287 -8.93 24.69 -17.21
N THR A 288 -8.20 24.27 -18.24
CA THR A 288 -8.65 24.38 -19.64
C THR A 288 -10.04 23.77 -19.73
N LYS A 289 -11.02 24.55 -20.20
CA LYS A 289 -12.40 24.09 -20.46
C LYS A 289 -12.39 23.08 -21.60
N ASN A 290 -12.00 21.83 -21.33
CA ASN A 290 -12.30 20.74 -22.26
C ASN A 290 -13.67 20.19 -21.90
N GLY A 291 -14.65 20.55 -22.73
CA GLY A 291 -15.94 19.86 -22.90
C GLY A 291 -16.79 19.73 -21.64
N SER A 292 -17.84 20.54 -21.56
CA SER A 292 -19.01 20.31 -20.72
C SER A 292 -19.47 18.85 -20.78
N VAL A 293 -19.08 18.04 -19.78
CA VAL A 293 -19.86 16.85 -19.42
C VAL A 293 -21.11 17.39 -18.77
N VAL A 294 -22.17 17.48 -19.57
CA VAL A 294 -23.53 17.78 -19.12
C VAL A 294 -23.88 16.72 -18.08
N ILE A 295 -23.87 17.11 -16.80
CA ILE A 295 -24.62 16.39 -15.78
C ILE A 295 -26.08 16.64 -16.15
N VAL A 296 -26.69 15.70 -16.88
CA VAL A 296 -28.13 15.70 -17.12
C VAL A 296 -28.79 15.54 -15.76
N ARG A 297 -29.16 16.67 -15.15
CA ARG A 297 -30.13 16.66 -14.05
C ARG A 297 -31.42 16.11 -14.64
N SER A 298 -31.91 15.04 -14.07
CA SER A 298 -33.25 14.51 -14.28
C SER A 298 -34.26 15.66 -14.17
N VAL A 299 -34.75 16.11 -15.31
CA VAL A 299 -36.02 16.84 -15.40
C VAL A 299 -37.07 15.75 -15.55
N THR A 300 -37.80 15.48 -14.47
CA THR A 300 -39.16 14.93 -14.58
C THR A 300 -39.96 15.50 -13.42
N ASN A 301 -41.04 16.20 -13.82
CA ASN A 301 -42.21 16.52 -13.00
C ASN A 301 -42.79 15.25 -12.36
#